data_AF-A0A1B7UT23-F1
#
_entry.id   AF-A0A1B7UT23-F1
#
_cell.length_a   1.000
_cell.length_b   1.000
_cell.length_c   1.000
_cell.angle_alpha   90.00
_cell.angle_beta   90.00
_cell.angle_gamma   90.00
#
_symmetry.space_group_name_H-M   'P 1'
#
loop_
_entity.id
_entity.type
_entity.pdbx_description
1 polymer ?
#
loop_
_entity_poly.entity_id
_entity_poly.type
_entity_poly.pdbx_seq_one_letter_code
_entity_poly.pdbx_strand_id
1 'polypeptide(L)'
;MVADLYRRRWRIEDAFNIVKRLLGLSYLWTGSINGIKLQIWATWIFYAVLVDLGDAVADELSLPFDDISLEMIYRGLYHFTRAHQKGKATDPVKYFADPQNRDLGIIKQKRKPNVKLIVAPFPDLQRGSDEFFFNNYPKTA
;
A
#
# COMPACT_ATOMS: atom_id res chain seq x y z
N MET A 1 -3.28 21.00 -7.90
CA MET A 1 -3.48 20.76 -9.36
C MET A 1 -2.23 20.22 -10.06
N VAL A 2 -1.11 20.97 -10.18
CA VAL A 2 0.13 20.42 -10.81
C VAL A 2 0.77 19.32 -9.96
N ALA A 3 0.80 19.47 -8.63
CA ALA A 3 1.32 18.46 -7.70
C ALA A 3 0.51 17.14 -7.73
N ASP A 4 -0.82 17.21 -7.92
CA ASP A 4 -1.68 16.02 -8.02
C ASP A 4 -1.49 15.28 -9.35
N LEU A 5 -1.24 16.01 -10.44
CA LEU A 5 -0.87 15.43 -11.72
C LEU A 5 0.52 14.76 -11.66
N TYR A 6 1.47 15.37 -10.94
CA TYR A 6 2.80 14.80 -10.74
C TYR A 6 2.76 13.54 -9.85
N ARG A 7 1.86 13.49 -8.85
CA ARG A 7 1.61 12.27 -8.07
C ARG A 7 1.17 11.09 -8.94
N ARG A 8 0.38 11.33 -9.99
CA ARG A 8 -0.04 10.27 -10.93
C ARG A 8 1.12 9.65 -11.70
N ARG A 9 2.21 10.38 -11.95
CA ARG A 9 3.45 9.84 -12.54
C ARG A 9 4.04 8.75 -11.64
N TRP A 10 4.10 9.00 -10.33
CA TRP A 10 4.69 8.07 -9.37
C TRP A 10 3.86 6.78 -9.22
N ARG A 11 2.54 6.84 -9.43
CA ARG A 11 1.67 5.63 -9.43
C ARG A 11 2.09 4.58 -10.45
N ILE A 12 2.67 5.00 -11.58
CA ILE A 12 3.19 4.06 -12.60
C ILE A 12 4.40 3.29 -12.04
N GLU A 13 5.26 3.95 -11.26
CA GLU A 13 6.42 3.31 -10.64
C GLU A 13 6.00 2.28 -9.58
N ASP A 14 4.98 2.60 -8.78
CA ASP A 14 4.39 1.66 -7.81
C ASP A 14 3.81 0.43 -8.52
N ALA A 15 3.06 0.63 -9.62
CA ALA A 15 2.53 -0.46 -10.44
C ALA A 15 3.65 -1.36 -10.99
N PHE A 16 4.70 -0.76 -11.57
CA PHE A 16 5.85 -1.52 -12.06
C PHE A 16 6.59 -2.26 -10.96
N ASN A 17 6.69 -1.68 -9.76
CA ASN A 17 7.31 -2.34 -8.62
C ASN A 17 6.49 -3.56 -8.16
N ILE A 18 5.17 -3.42 -8.04
CA ILE A 18 4.25 -4.53 -7.71
C ILE A 18 4.38 -5.66 -8.75
N VAL A 19 4.26 -5.34 -10.03
CA VAL A 19 4.33 -6.33 -11.12
C VAL A 19 5.66 -7.08 -11.12
N LYS A 20 6.78 -6.37 -10.94
CA LYS A 20 8.11 -6.99 -11.01
C LYS A 20 8.49 -7.76 -9.75
N ARG A 21 8.21 -7.21 -8.57
CA ARG A 21 8.65 -7.77 -7.28
C ARG A 21 7.62 -8.68 -6.64
N LEU A 22 6.35 -8.27 -6.61
CA LEU A 22 5.29 -9.04 -5.97
C LEU A 22 4.79 -10.17 -6.87
N LEU A 23 4.53 -9.86 -8.15
CA LEU A 23 3.99 -10.85 -9.09
C LEU A 23 5.07 -11.66 -9.81
N GLY A 24 6.35 -11.40 -9.50
CA GLY A 24 7.46 -12.22 -9.99
C GLY A 24 7.77 -12.09 -11.48
N LEU A 25 7.28 -11.04 -12.18
CA LEU A 25 7.59 -10.86 -13.61
C LEU A 25 9.10 -10.74 -13.89
N SER A 26 9.90 -10.36 -12.88
CA SER A 26 11.37 -10.32 -12.98
C SER A 26 11.99 -11.70 -13.24
N TYR A 27 11.28 -12.78 -12.93
CA TYR A 27 11.73 -14.16 -13.09
C TYR A 27 11.00 -14.78 -14.27
N LEU A 28 11.47 -14.48 -15.49
CA LEU A 28 10.98 -15.15 -16.69
C LEU A 28 11.42 -16.62 -16.67
N TRP A 29 10.46 -17.53 -16.68
CA TRP A 29 10.73 -18.96 -16.53
C TRP A 29 11.02 -19.68 -17.86
N THR A 30 10.70 -19.04 -18.99
CA THR A 30 10.69 -19.68 -20.32
C THR A 30 11.49 -18.86 -21.33
N GLY A 31 12.34 -19.56 -22.12
CA GLY A 31 13.14 -18.95 -23.18
C GLY A 31 12.41 -18.79 -24.52
N SER A 32 11.19 -19.33 -24.64
CA SER A 32 10.40 -19.19 -25.88
C SER A 32 9.63 -17.88 -25.90
N ILE A 33 9.57 -17.22 -27.06
CA ILE A 33 8.87 -15.94 -27.21
C ILE A 33 7.38 -16.03 -26.85
N ASN A 34 6.72 -17.16 -27.17
CA ASN A 34 5.32 -17.38 -26.84
C ASN A 34 5.11 -17.54 -25.33
N GLY A 35 6.03 -18.24 -24.66
CA GLY A 35 5.99 -18.37 -23.20
C GLY A 35 6.20 -17.02 -22.49
N ILE A 36 7.14 -16.20 -22.98
CA ILE A 36 7.38 -14.85 -22.45
C ILE A 36 6.14 -13.98 -22.61
N LYS A 37 5.52 -13.98 -23.80
CA LYS A 37 4.27 -13.26 -24.07
C LYS A 37 3.16 -13.69 -23.10
N LEU A 38 2.99 -15.00 -22.91
CA LEU A 38 1.96 -15.53 -22.01
C LEU A 38 2.21 -15.09 -20.56
N GLN A 39 3.46 -15.14 -20.09
CA GLN A 39 3.81 -14.70 -18.74
C GLN A 39 3.51 -13.22 -18.53
N ILE A 40 3.89 -12.36 -19.49
CA ILE A 40 3.58 -10.93 -19.45
C ILE A 40 2.06 -10.72 -19.38
N TRP A 41 1.30 -11.32 -20.30
CA TRP A 41 -0.15 -11.15 -20.33
C TRP A 41 -0.83 -11.66 -19.06
N ALA A 42 -0.44 -12.83 -18.56
CA ALA A 42 -0.99 -13.39 -17.33
C ALA A 42 -0.73 -12.47 -16.13
N THR A 43 0.48 -11.93 -16.00
CA THR A 43 0.81 -11.00 -14.92
C THR A 43 0.02 -9.69 -15.02
N TRP A 44 -0.15 -9.13 -16.22
CA TRP A 44 -0.94 -7.91 -16.42
C TRP A 44 -2.42 -8.11 -16.09
N ILE A 45 -3.01 -9.23 -16.52
CA ILE A 45 -4.39 -9.57 -16.19
C ILE A 45 -4.55 -9.74 -14.68
N PHE A 46 -3.64 -10.47 -14.04
CA PHE A 46 -3.69 -10.67 -12.60
C PHE A 46 -3.53 -9.36 -11.82
N TYR A 47 -2.65 -8.47 -12.28
CA TYR A 47 -2.52 -7.12 -11.72
C TYR A 47 -3.83 -6.33 -11.83
N ALA A 48 -4.51 -6.35 -12.98
CA ALA A 48 -5.79 -5.68 -13.15
C ALA A 48 -6.85 -6.19 -12.16
N VAL A 49 -6.97 -7.51 -12.02
CA VAL A 49 -7.89 -8.14 -11.04
C VAL A 49 -7.57 -7.71 -9.61
N LEU A 50 -6.29 -7.62 -9.24
CA LEU A 50 -5.88 -7.15 -7.92
C LEU A 50 -6.24 -5.67 -7.69
N VAL A 51 -6.09 -4.82 -8.71
CA VAL A 51 -6.47 -3.41 -8.63
C VAL A 51 -7.98 -3.27 -8.44
N ASP A 52 -8.78 -3.98 -9.24
CA ASP A 52 -10.23 -3.96 -9.13
C ASP A 52 -10.71 -4.46 -7.76
N LEU A 53 -10.09 -5.53 -7.23
CA LEU A 53 -10.38 -6.01 -5.87
C LEU A 53 -9.99 -4.97 -4.81
N GLY A 54 -8.85 -4.30 -4.97
CA GLY A 54 -8.42 -3.24 -4.06
C GLY A 54 -9.37 -2.04 -4.05
N ASP A 55 -9.90 -1.68 -5.21
CA ASP A 55 -10.89 -0.60 -5.37
C ASP A 55 -12.20 -0.96 -4.67
N ALA A 56 -12.72 -2.17 -4.91
CA ALA A 56 -13.94 -2.66 -4.23
C ALA A 56 -13.79 -2.71 -2.69
N VAL A 57 -12.61 -3.10 -2.19
CA VAL A 57 -12.31 -3.08 -0.74
C VAL A 57 -12.20 -1.64 -0.21
N ALA A 58 -11.65 -0.72 -1.01
CA ALA A 58 -11.57 0.69 -0.64
C ALA A 58 -12.98 1.32 -0.51
N ASP A 59 -13.85 1.02 -1.47
CA ASP A 59 -15.26 1.44 -1.47
C ASP A 59 -16.01 0.90 -0.26
N GLU A 60 -15.88 -0.40 0.02
CA GLU A 60 -16.52 -1.04 1.19
C GLU A 60 -16.04 -0.43 2.52
N LEU A 61 -14.75 -0.09 2.61
CA LEU A 61 -14.18 0.57 3.79
C LEU A 61 -14.42 2.09 3.82
N SER A 62 -14.99 2.68 2.76
CA SER A 62 -15.13 4.13 2.58
C SER A 62 -13.80 4.89 2.75
N LEU A 63 -12.71 4.31 2.26
CA LEU A 63 -11.36 4.88 2.32
C LEU A 63 -10.84 5.18 0.90
N PRO A 64 -9.95 6.18 0.75
CA PRO A 64 -9.28 6.39 -0.52
C PRO A 64 -8.45 5.16 -0.91
N PHE A 65 -8.45 4.77 -2.19
CA PHE A 65 -7.63 3.67 -2.72
C PHE A 65 -6.14 3.78 -2.34
N ASP A 66 -5.61 4.99 -2.26
CA ASP A 66 -4.21 5.23 -1.89
C ASP A 66 -3.87 4.74 -0.47
N ASP A 67 -4.86 4.66 0.43
CA ASP A 67 -4.71 4.12 1.79
C ASP A 67 -4.78 2.58 1.84
N ILE A 68 -5.09 1.90 0.73
CA ILE A 68 -5.17 0.44 0.64
C ILE A 68 -3.87 -0.16 0.09
N SER A 69 -3.39 -1.24 0.73
CA SER A 69 -2.20 -1.98 0.35
C SER A 69 -2.53 -3.19 -0.53
N LEU A 70 -2.33 -3.04 -1.85
CA LEU A 70 -2.45 -4.13 -2.83
C LEU A 70 -1.56 -5.33 -2.49
N GLU A 71 -0.36 -5.08 -1.95
CA GLU A 71 0.53 -6.15 -1.51
C GLU A 71 -0.09 -7.01 -0.40
N MET A 72 -0.72 -6.35 0.58
CA MET A 72 -1.35 -7.07 1.69
C MET A 72 -2.65 -7.75 1.26
N ILE A 73 -3.38 -7.21 0.28
CA ILE A 73 -4.49 -7.93 -0.36
C ILE A 73 -3.98 -9.22 -1.02
N TYR A 74 -2.93 -9.13 -1.84
CA TYR A 74 -2.36 -10.31 -2.49
C TYR A 74 -1.89 -11.37 -1.48
N ARG A 75 -1.15 -10.97 -0.43
CA ARG A 75 -0.74 -11.88 0.65
C ARG A 75 -1.95 -12.42 1.43
N GLY A 76 -2.97 -11.58 1.63
CA GLY A 76 -4.22 -11.89 2.31
C GLY A 76 -5.10 -12.90 1.57
N LEU A 77 -4.98 -13.02 0.24
CA LEU A 77 -5.74 -14.01 -0.55
C LEU A 77 -5.51 -15.43 -0.05
N TYR A 78 -4.29 -15.76 0.40
CA TYR A 78 -4.01 -17.07 1.01
C TYR A 78 -4.89 -17.34 2.24
N HIS A 79 -5.05 -16.33 3.10
CA HIS A 79 -5.89 -16.42 4.30
C HIS A 79 -7.37 -16.53 3.95
N PHE A 80 -7.81 -15.74 2.96
CA PHE A 80 -9.17 -15.82 2.42
C PHE A 80 -9.48 -17.20 1.85
N THR A 81 -8.64 -17.75 0.96
CA THR A 81 -8.87 -19.08 0.37
C THR A 81 -8.99 -20.16 1.45
N ARG A 82 -8.15 -20.09 2.50
CA ARG A 82 -8.22 -21.01 3.63
C ARG A 82 -9.50 -20.84 4.46
N ALA A 83 -9.98 -19.61 4.63
CA ALA A 83 -11.24 -19.32 5.31
C ALA A 83 -12.44 -19.80 4.48
N HIS A 84 -12.40 -19.60 3.17
CA HIS A 84 -13.41 -20.04 2.21
C HIS A 84 -13.55 -21.57 2.18
N GLN A 85 -12.42 -22.29 2.12
CA GLN A 85 -12.42 -23.75 2.19
C GLN A 85 -13.02 -24.29 3.50
N LYS A 86 -12.96 -23.51 4.59
CA LYS A 86 -13.58 -23.84 5.88
C LYS A 86 -15.04 -23.37 6.00
N GLY A 87 -15.61 -22.80 4.94
CA GLY A 87 -16.97 -22.24 4.93
C GLY A 87 -17.14 -20.99 5.80
N LYS A 88 -16.04 -20.33 6.21
CA LYS A 88 -16.07 -19.18 7.11
C LYS A 88 -16.25 -17.85 6.39
N ALA A 89 -15.89 -17.77 5.12
CA ALA A 89 -15.98 -16.56 4.31
C ALA A 89 -16.28 -16.93 2.86
N THR A 90 -17.23 -16.24 2.23
CA THR A 90 -17.61 -16.48 0.83
C THR A 90 -17.18 -15.33 -0.08
N ASP A 91 -17.28 -14.11 0.44
CA ASP A 91 -17.01 -12.88 -0.31
C ASP A 91 -15.64 -12.30 0.11
N PRO A 92 -14.68 -12.16 -0.84
CA PRO A 92 -13.36 -11.62 -0.53
C PRO A 92 -13.42 -10.15 -0.10
N VAL A 93 -14.32 -9.34 -0.65
CA VAL A 93 -14.41 -7.91 -0.32
C VAL A 93 -14.81 -7.74 1.14
N LYS A 94 -15.90 -8.41 1.54
CA LYS A 94 -16.37 -8.41 2.94
C LYS A 94 -15.35 -9.00 3.89
N TYR A 95 -14.65 -10.06 3.48
CA TYR A 95 -13.61 -10.67 4.31
C TYR A 95 -12.48 -9.68 4.62
N PHE A 96 -12.03 -8.91 3.63
CA PHE A 96 -10.96 -7.94 3.80
C PHE A 96 -11.40 -6.64 4.47
N ALA A 97 -12.69 -6.28 4.35
CA ALA A 97 -13.26 -5.13 5.05
C ALA A 97 -13.63 -5.43 6.52
N ASP A 98 -13.72 -6.69 6.91
CA ASP A 98 -14.12 -7.10 8.26
C ASP A 98 -13.15 -6.57 9.34
N PRO A 99 -13.64 -5.86 10.38
CA PRO A 99 -12.83 -5.41 11.50
C PRO A 99 -12.02 -6.52 12.19
N GLN A 100 -12.49 -7.77 12.15
CA GLN A 100 -11.78 -8.93 12.73
C GLN A 100 -10.49 -9.27 11.99
N ASN A 101 -10.40 -8.97 10.70
CA ASN A 101 -9.25 -9.29 9.84
C ASN A 101 -8.32 -8.08 9.62
N ARG A 102 -8.39 -7.06 10.50
CA ARG A 102 -7.52 -5.88 10.45
C ARG A 102 -6.04 -6.19 10.63
N ASP A 103 -5.72 -7.33 11.25
CA ASP A 103 -4.36 -7.85 11.42
C ASP A 103 -3.67 -8.16 10.09
N LEU A 104 -4.43 -8.35 9.00
CA LEU A 104 -3.90 -8.50 7.64
C LEU A 104 -3.21 -7.23 7.11
N GLY A 105 -3.29 -6.09 7.79
CA GLY A 105 -2.52 -4.89 7.43
C GLY A 105 -2.93 -4.25 6.08
N ILE A 106 -4.18 -4.44 5.67
CA ILE A 106 -4.70 -3.95 4.37
C ILE A 106 -4.73 -2.43 4.31
N ILE A 107 -5.10 -1.79 5.42
CA ILE A 107 -5.08 -0.33 5.54
C ILE A 107 -3.64 0.10 5.86
N LYS A 108 -3.06 0.92 5.00
CA LYS A 108 -1.72 1.48 5.19
C LYS A 108 -1.70 2.37 6.43
N GLN A 109 -0.69 2.17 7.27
CA GLN A 109 -0.47 3.05 8.41
C GLN A 109 0.06 4.41 7.94
N LYS A 110 -0.60 5.50 8.36
CA LYS A 110 -0.10 6.86 8.10
C LYS A 110 1.23 7.04 8.83
N ARG A 111 2.28 7.35 8.08
CA ARG A 111 3.61 7.60 8.63
C ARG A 111 3.55 8.80 9.59
N LYS A 112 4.13 8.66 10.78
CA LYS A 112 4.26 9.78 11.73
C LYS A 112 5.01 10.94 11.05
N PRO A 113 4.55 12.19 11.20
CA PRO A 113 5.25 13.33 10.63
C PRO A 113 6.69 13.37 11.17
N ASN A 114 7.65 13.70 10.30
CA ASN A 114 9.04 13.85 10.69
C ASN A 114 9.16 15.13 11.53
N VAL A 115 9.17 14.96 12.86
CA VAL A 115 9.42 16.08 13.76
C VAL A 115 10.93 16.30 13.79
N LYS A 116 11.37 17.47 13.30
CA LYS A 116 12.77 17.85 13.37
C LYS A 116 13.12 18.08 14.84
N LEU A 117 14.02 17.26 15.37
CA LEU A 117 14.61 17.51 16.68
C LEU A 117 15.45 18.79 16.57
N ILE A 118 15.17 19.79 17.40
CA ILE A 118 16.03 20.96 17.50
C ILE A 118 17.30 20.52 18.21
N VAL A 119 18.35 20.22 17.45
CA VAL A 119 19.70 20.04 18.02
C VAL A 119 20.32 21.43 18.10
N ALA A 120 19.98 22.21 19.13
CA ALA A 120 20.64 23.48 19.39
C ALA A 120 22.09 23.22 19.87
N PRO A 121 23.11 23.91 19.33
CA PRO A 121 24.51 23.70 19.73
C PRO A 121 24.83 24.12 21.17
N PHE A 122 23.92 24.81 21.86
CA PHE A 122 24.11 25.33 23.22
C PHE A 122 22.91 24.97 24.12
N PRO A 123 22.92 23.79 24.77
CA PRO A 123 21.80 23.30 25.58
C PRO A 123 21.56 24.08 26.90
N ASP A 124 22.57 24.83 27.37
CA ASP A 124 22.52 25.48 28.68
C ASP A 124 21.73 26.79 28.71
N LEU A 125 21.46 27.41 27.55
CA LEU A 125 20.73 28.69 27.46
C LEU A 125 19.20 28.51 27.39
N GLN A 126 18.69 27.29 27.25
CA GLN A 126 17.28 27.01 26.92
C GLN A 126 16.62 25.97 27.84
N ARG A 127 17.14 25.77 29.07
CA ARG A 127 16.46 24.94 30.08
C ARG A 127 15.24 25.67 30.62
N GLY A 128 14.05 25.35 30.11
CA GLY A 128 12.78 25.79 30.72
C GLY A 128 11.58 25.98 29.79
N SER A 129 11.71 25.82 28.47
CA SER A 129 10.59 25.98 27.53
C SER A 129 10.06 24.64 27.01
N ASP A 130 8.74 24.45 27.01
CA ASP A 130 8.07 23.25 26.46
C ASP A 130 8.32 23.03 24.95
N GLU A 131 8.85 24.04 24.25
CA GLU A 131 9.25 24.00 22.85
C GLU A 131 10.62 23.34 22.59
N PHE A 132 11.31 22.85 23.64
CA PHE A 132 12.70 22.39 23.58
C PHE A 132 12.95 21.22 22.62
N PHE A 133 11.98 20.33 22.43
CA PHE A 133 12.18 19.12 21.62
C PHE A 133 11.50 19.13 20.25
N PHE A 134 10.42 19.90 20.08
CA PHE A 134 9.52 19.76 18.94
C PHE A 134 8.97 21.11 18.51
N ASN A 135 9.20 21.47 17.24
CA ASN A 135 8.58 22.66 16.67
C ASN A 135 7.29 22.28 15.92
N ASN A 136 6.13 22.67 16.45
CA ASN A 136 4.81 22.34 15.93
C ASN A 136 4.22 23.45 15.04
N TYR A 137 5.02 24.22 14.29
CA TYR A 137 4.44 25.18 13.36
C TYR A 137 3.72 24.45 12.21
N PRO A 138 2.42 24.72 11.99
CA PRO A 138 1.77 24.31 10.76
C PRO A 138 2.43 25.07 9.62
N LYS A 139 2.83 24.36 8.56
CA LYS A 139 3.36 24.98 7.35
C LYS A 139 2.30 25.93 6.78
N THR A 140 2.52 27.24 6.89
CA THR A 140 1.80 28.24 6.11
C THR A 140 2.21 28.11 4.64
N ALA A 141 1.17 27.89 3.80
CA ALA A 141 1.04 27.99 2.34
C ALA A 141 2.31 27.93 1.47
#